data_AF-D0L887-F1
#
_entry.id   AF-D0L887-F1
#
_cell.length_a   1.000
_cell.length_b   1.000
_cell.length_c   1.000
_cell.angle_alpha   90.00
_cell.angle_beta   90.00
_cell.angle_gamma   90.00
#
_symmetry.space_group_name_H-M   'P 1'
#
loop_
_entity.id
_entity.type
_entity.pdbx_description
1 polymer ?
#
loop_
_entity_poly.entity_id
_entity_poly.type
_entity_poly.pdbx_seq_one_letter_code
_entity_poly.pdbx_strand_id
1 'polypeptide(L)'
;MVPWLCQNVIRSGGATSREVCGFDLRDAEPTRLGTGHPLLATQAWIDGVIGSPGRPSSATTHVCGIDVPRIETLCALSQLVRRMVLLRVDTTDAVTHNLGTPRRITTGVTPPPGDAPAQSVLAATVACAARFGEAATMAVDCLAAPTQARAAHEMARYADLALSKTPREDMTDGAADWRSDTPRLQTRHRAGLIDAIDLAGQDLTPSDQLTFRLHNRIPRRPLPSTIALPTWPHIALTGLTARHIPQRLWPNVIAALPQSTHKDTGAFPTVAAMMLARIGTYTRWGPIALQMALPSTFARTPQSVMARLIDNDMFAETALVLDALRECLDDSPPPIDYARRRWIFRKLIDPGRGWRQACRDADLVATDRRRMFLGHALFELLTGSDARFRTHQSLPAGEIRVAYKHFLALEAGALHEFLRHKAESLLLRHRIDEPIQWAPTFDYDDGWRSPTPDLERSLPGWTSPSRTDTLRQSSRDHTTQQVLDAFTTGGHLDHILTDIIAHQRTGTLVHGPSLDVAIAGLYQVTHQQWTLGAVGSELQGHLVHTFGSTIDLDLWEPRAHAPTQIVPQERPA
;
A
#
# COMPACT_ATOMS: atom_id res chain seq x y z
N MET A 1 -31.13 18.14 -32.75
CA MET A 1 -29.71 18.21 -33.20
C MET A 1 -29.63 17.48 -34.52
N VAL A 2 -29.27 18.17 -35.60
CA VAL A 2 -29.26 17.57 -36.94
C VAL A 2 -27.87 16.96 -37.18
N PRO A 3 -27.73 15.64 -37.33
CA PRO A 3 -26.42 14.98 -37.31
C PRO A 3 -25.53 15.32 -38.52
N TRP A 4 -26.12 15.83 -39.60
CA TRP A 4 -25.38 16.25 -40.79
C TRP A 4 -25.02 17.74 -40.83
N LEU A 5 -25.32 18.53 -39.80
CA LEU A 5 -24.89 19.93 -39.76
C LEU A 5 -23.63 20.10 -38.90
N CYS A 6 -22.65 20.85 -39.41
CA CYS A 6 -21.42 21.18 -38.70
C CYS A 6 -21.71 22.02 -37.45
N GLN A 7 -21.32 21.51 -36.27
CA GLN A 7 -21.53 22.18 -34.98
C GLN A 7 -20.29 22.92 -34.48
N ASN A 8 -19.31 23.17 -35.34
CA ASN A 8 -18.17 23.99 -34.95
C ASN A 8 -18.64 25.42 -34.68
N VAL A 9 -18.32 25.94 -33.51
CA VAL A 9 -18.63 27.31 -33.13
C VAL A 9 -17.69 28.24 -33.89
N ILE A 10 -18.24 29.08 -34.75
CA ILE A 10 -17.51 30.14 -35.46
C ILE A 10 -17.45 31.34 -34.52
N ARG A 11 -16.26 31.93 -34.34
CA ARG A 11 -16.12 33.22 -33.64
C ARG A 11 -16.65 34.33 -34.55
N SER A 12 -17.91 34.71 -34.39
CA SER A 12 -18.41 36.02 -34.82
C SER A 12 -17.88 37.08 -33.85
N GLY A 13 -17.27 38.16 -34.34
CA GLY A 13 -16.55 39.18 -33.54
C GLY A 13 -17.38 40.02 -32.55
N GLY A 14 -18.54 39.55 -32.09
CA GLY A 14 -19.41 40.21 -31.11
C GLY A 14 -19.64 39.36 -29.86
N ALA A 15 -19.61 39.99 -28.69
CA ALA A 15 -19.36 39.36 -27.39
C ALA A 15 -20.43 38.40 -26.81
N THR A 16 -21.50 38.01 -27.53
CA THR A 16 -22.56 37.18 -26.92
C THR A 16 -23.25 36.14 -27.82
N SER A 17 -22.96 36.08 -29.13
CA SER A 17 -23.58 35.10 -30.05
C SER A 17 -22.60 33.97 -30.38
N ARG A 18 -22.92 32.73 -30.00
CA ARG A 18 -22.23 31.52 -30.51
C ARG A 18 -22.92 31.08 -31.80
N GLU A 19 -22.41 31.52 -32.93
CA GLU A 19 -22.84 30.97 -34.22
C GLU A 19 -22.21 29.60 -34.44
N VAL A 20 -23.04 28.59 -34.67
CA VAL A 20 -22.59 27.26 -35.12
C VAL A 20 -22.51 27.28 -36.65
N CYS A 21 -21.47 26.66 -37.19
CA CYS A 21 -21.13 26.69 -38.61
C CYS A 21 -22.30 26.35 -39.53
N GLY A 22 -23.11 25.36 -39.16
CA GLY A 22 -24.33 25.02 -39.90
C GLY A 22 -24.09 24.44 -41.30
N PHE A 23 -22.83 24.25 -41.71
CA PHE A 23 -22.48 23.65 -43.00
C PHE A 23 -23.00 22.20 -43.08
N ASP A 24 -23.62 21.84 -44.20
CA ASP A 24 -24.10 20.48 -44.42
C ASP A 24 -22.92 19.55 -44.72
N LEU A 25 -22.60 18.68 -43.77
CA LEU A 25 -21.53 17.70 -43.86
C LEU A 25 -21.77 16.68 -44.98
N ARG A 26 -22.98 16.59 -45.55
CA ARG A 26 -23.26 15.77 -46.73
C ARG A 26 -22.64 16.35 -48.00
N ASP A 27 -22.43 17.68 -48.04
CA ASP A 27 -21.84 18.38 -49.16
C ASP A 27 -20.30 18.52 -49.00
N ALA A 28 -19.76 18.13 -47.85
CA ALA A 28 -18.32 18.08 -47.62
C ALA A 28 -17.70 16.88 -48.32
N GLU A 29 -16.60 17.09 -49.07
CA GLU A 29 -15.83 15.97 -49.61
C GLU A 29 -15.13 15.23 -48.47
N PRO A 30 -15.44 13.94 -48.23
CA PRO A 30 -14.87 13.19 -47.12
C PRO A 30 -13.37 12.98 -47.36
N THR A 31 -12.55 13.38 -46.40
CA THR A 31 -11.12 13.06 -46.45
C THR A 31 -10.94 11.57 -46.20
N ARG A 32 -10.46 10.83 -47.21
CA ARG A 32 -10.20 9.40 -47.09
C ARG A 32 -8.90 9.18 -46.31
N LEU A 33 -8.99 8.40 -45.24
CA LEU A 33 -7.83 7.97 -44.48
C LEU A 33 -7.20 6.75 -45.17
N GLY A 34 -5.87 6.75 -45.35
CA GLY A 34 -5.16 5.59 -45.90
C GLY A 34 -5.22 4.38 -44.97
N THR A 35 -5.04 3.16 -45.49
CA THR A 35 -5.14 1.90 -44.71
C THR A 35 -4.15 1.78 -43.56
N GLY A 36 -3.02 2.50 -43.60
CA GLY A 36 -2.03 2.60 -42.52
C GLY A 36 -2.25 3.76 -41.56
N HIS A 37 -3.38 4.46 -41.64
CA HIS A 37 -3.62 5.65 -40.83
C HIS A 37 -3.79 5.30 -39.34
N PRO A 38 -3.10 5.99 -38.40
CA PRO A 38 -3.17 5.70 -36.97
C PRO A 38 -4.59 5.64 -36.40
N LEU A 39 -5.48 6.58 -36.78
CA LEU A 39 -6.90 6.53 -36.41
C LEU A 39 -7.61 5.21 -36.79
N LEU A 40 -7.34 4.66 -37.98
CA LEU A 40 -7.95 3.40 -38.40
C LEU A 40 -7.36 2.21 -37.62
N ALA A 41 -6.05 2.25 -37.33
CA ALA A 41 -5.40 1.24 -36.48
C ALA A 41 -5.96 1.28 -35.04
N THR A 42 -6.13 2.47 -34.47
CA THR A 42 -6.77 2.72 -33.16
C THR A 42 -8.19 2.18 -33.14
N GLN A 43 -8.99 2.48 -34.18
CA GLN A 43 -10.35 1.95 -34.28
C GLN A 43 -10.35 0.42 -34.34
N ALA A 44 -9.52 -0.18 -35.19
CA ALA A 44 -9.41 -1.64 -35.30
C ALA A 44 -8.95 -2.28 -33.99
N TRP A 45 -8.06 -1.63 -33.24
CA TRP A 45 -7.64 -2.08 -31.92
C TRP A 45 -8.80 -2.07 -30.92
N ILE A 46 -9.55 -0.96 -30.85
CA ILE A 46 -10.73 -0.82 -29.96
C ILE A 46 -11.80 -1.85 -30.33
N ASP A 47 -12.10 -2.00 -31.62
CA ASP A 47 -13.05 -2.99 -32.13
C ASP A 47 -12.58 -4.42 -31.80
N GLY A 48 -11.27 -4.68 -31.83
CA GLY A 48 -10.69 -5.94 -31.39
C GLY A 48 -10.91 -6.21 -29.90
N VAL A 49 -10.72 -5.20 -29.03
CA VAL A 49 -10.99 -5.33 -27.59
C VAL A 49 -12.49 -5.58 -27.34
N ILE A 50 -13.38 -4.82 -27.99
CA ILE A 50 -14.83 -4.95 -27.84
C ILE A 50 -15.32 -6.30 -28.39
N GLY A 51 -14.86 -6.67 -29.59
CA GLY A 51 -15.28 -7.85 -30.34
C GLY A 51 -14.67 -9.18 -29.87
N SER A 52 -13.74 -9.15 -28.92
CA SER A 52 -13.15 -10.36 -28.35
C SER A 52 -14.24 -11.30 -27.77
N PRO A 53 -14.29 -12.58 -28.17
CA PRO A 53 -15.33 -13.51 -27.74
C PRO A 53 -15.26 -13.79 -26.23
N GLY A 54 -16.42 -13.90 -25.58
CA GLY A 54 -16.54 -14.23 -24.15
C GLY A 54 -17.35 -13.22 -23.34
N ARG A 55 -17.68 -13.59 -22.10
CA ARG A 55 -18.36 -12.66 -21.18
C ARG A 55 -17.40 -11.50 -20.84
N PRO A 56 -17.89 -10.25 -20.71
CA PRO A 56 -17.06 -9.08 -20.41
C PRO A 56 -16.18 -9.21 -19.18
N SER A 57 -16.61 -10.00 -18.20
CA SER A 57 -15.90 -10.24 -16.94
C SER A 57 -14.85 -11.34 -17.01
N SER A 58 -14.87 -12.20 -18.04
CA SER A 58 -13.96 -13.34 -18.17
C SER A 58 -13.02 -13.23 -19.38
N ALA A 59 -13.36 -12.39 -20.37
CA ALA A 59 -12.48 -12.12 -21.50
C ALA A 59 -11.33 -11.21 -21.05
N THR A 60 -10.10 -11.62 -21.36
CA THR A 60 -8.88 -10.84 -21.14
C THR A 60 -8.35 -10.28 -22.45
N THR A 61 -7.61 -9.19 -22.36
CA THR A 61 -6.88 -8.55 -23.44
C THR A 61 -5.44 -8.37 -22.99
N HIS A 62 -4.50 -8.73 -23.86
CA HIS A 62 -3.08 -8.53 -23.62
C HIS A 62 -2.71 -7.06 -23.91
N VAL A 63 -2.37 -6.30 -22.88
CA VAL A 63 -2.01 -4.87 -22.97
C VAL A 63 -0.85 -4.57 -22.02
N CYS A 64 0.07 -3.68 -22.40
CA CYS A 64 1.22 -3.33 -21.55
C CYS A 64 2.04 -4.53 -21.03
N GLY A 65 2.06 -5.64 -21.77
CA GLY A 65 2.77 -6.88 -21.41
C GLY A 65 2.06 -7.76 -20.36
N ILE A 66 0.79 -7.48 -20.04
CA ILE A 66 0.00 -8.23 -19.05
C ILE A 66 -1.40 -8.55 -19.58
N ASP A 67 -2.00 -9.63 -19.08
CA ASP A 67 -3.38 -9.98 -19.41
C ASP A 67 -4.34 -9.27 -18.45
N VAL A 68 -5.20 -8.42 -19.01
CA VAL A 68 -6.11 -7.54 -18.27
C VAL A 68 -7.54 -7.86 -18.65
N PRO A 69 -8.51 -7.90 -17.72
CA PRO A 69 -9.92 -8.05 -18.07
C PRO A 69 -10.36 -6.97 -19.04
N ARG A 70 -11.16 -7.35 -20.05
CA ARG A 70 -11.62 -6.43 -21.09
C ARG A 70 -12.24 -5.15 -20.53
N ILE A 71 -13.07 -5.28 -19.49
CA ILE A 71 -13.71 -4.13 -18.84
C ILE A 71 -12.69 -3.15 -18.26
N GLU A 72 -11.60 -3.66 -17.71
CA GLU A 72 -10.52 -2.88 -17.12
C GLU A 72 -9.69 -2.20 -18.22
N THR A 73 -9.41 -2.88 -19.33
CA THR A 73 -8.78 -2.28 -20.52
C THR A 73 -9.60 -1.11 -21.07
N LEU A 74 -10.93 -1.26 -21.19
CA LEU A 74 -11.82 -0.20 -21.66
C LEU A 74 -11.92 0.96 -20.67
N CYS A 75 -11.92 0.67 -19.35
CA CYS A 75 -11.87 1.70 -18.32
C CYS A 75 -10.56 2.50 -18.38
N ALA A 76 -9.43 1.81 -18.56
CA ALA A 76 -8.12 2.41 -18.72
C ALA A 76 -8.05 3.29 -19.98
N LEU A 77 -8.56 2.79 -21.12
CA LEU A 77 -8.67 3.56 -22.36
C LEU A 77 -9.47 4.85 -22.15
N SER A 78 -10.67 4.76 -21.55
CA SER A 78 -11.49 5.93 -21.29
C SER A 78 -10.79 6.96 -20.39
N GLN A 79 -10.06 6.50 -19.37
CA GLN A 79 -9.29 7.37 -18.48
C GLN A 79 -8.10 8.04 -19.17
N LEU A 80 -7.38 7.30 -20.02
CA LEU A 80 -6.28 7.86 -20.82
C LEU A 80 -6.80 8.87 -21.82
N VAL A 81 -7.89 8.58 -22.55
CA VAL A 81 -8.52 9.55 -23.45
C VAL A 81 -8.88 10.82 -22.69
N ARG A 82 -9.55 10.70 -21.55
CA ARG A 82 -9.88 11.85 -20.70
C ARG A 82 -8.63 12.63 -20.27
N ARG A 83 -7.54 11.93 -19.90
CA ARG A 83 -6.26 12.55 -19.54
C ARG A 83 -5.64 13.30 -20.73
N MET A 84 -5.62 12.71 -21.92
CA MET A 84 -5.09 13.34 -23.13
C MET A 84 -5.89 14.56 -23.55
N VAL A 85 -7.22 14.52 -23.42
CA VAL A 85 -8.10 15.67 -23.67
C VAL A 85 -7.79 16.82 -22.69
N LEU A 86 -7.55 16.50 -21.42
CA LEU A 86 -7.22 17.51 -20.39
C LEU A 86 -5.82 18.11 -20.56
N LEU A 87 -4.86 17.35 -21.08
CA LEU A 87 -3.52 17.85 -21.40
C LEU A 87 -3.53 18.88 -22.54
N ARG A 88 -4.65 19.00 -23.30
CA ARG A 88 -4.78 19.94 -24.43
C ARG A 88 -3.59 19.85 -25.41
N VAL A 89 -3.07 18.64 -25.62
CA VAL A 89 -1.94 18.43 -26.51
C VAL A 89 -2.34 18.91 -27.90
N ASP A 90 -1.71 19.97 -28.41
CA ASP A 90 -1.85 20.35 -29.82
C ASP A 90 -1.03 19.36 -30.65
N THR A 91 -1.62 18.18 -30.85
CA THR A 91 -1.07 17.09 -31.66
C THR A 91 -1.14 17.35 -33.14
N THR A 92 -1.68 18.50 -33.55
CA THR A 92 -1.87 18.77 -34.96
C THR A 92 -0.58 18.60 -35.75
N ASP A 93 0.58 18.97 -35.20
CA ASP A 93 1.88 18.78 -35.88
C ASP A 93 2.45 17.36 -35.72
N ALA A 94 2.14 16.64 -34.63
CA ALA A 94 2.68 15.30 -34.34
C ALA A 94 1.91 14.19 -35.08
N VAL A 95 0.58 14.31 -35.18
CA VAL A 95 -0.26 13.42 -35.98
C VAL A 95 -0.02 13.71 -37.46
N THR A 96 0.12 14.98 -37.88
CA THR A 96 0.42 15.30 -39.28
C THR A 96 1.82 14.93 -39.74
N HIS A 97 2.81 14.77 -38.86
CA HIS A 97 4.12 14.28 -39.28
C HIS A 97 4.10 12.85 -39.82
N ASN A 98 3.13 12.03 -39.36
CA ASN A 98 2.88 10.68 -39.87
C ASN A 98 1.84 10.64 -40.99
N LEU A 99 1.24 11.78 -41.33
CA LEU A 99 0.34 11.94 -42.46
C LEU A 99 1.15 12.60 -43.57
N GLY A 100 1.61 11.81 -44.54
CA GLY A 100 2.31 12.34 -45.69
C GLY A 100 1.54 13.53 -46.29
N THR A 101 2.13 14.72 -46.18
CA THR A 101 1.64 16.09 -46.46
C THR A 101 1.03 16.88 -45.27
N PRO A 102 1.46 18.14 -45.08
CA PRO A 102 1.07 18.98 -43.94
C PRO A 102 -0.34 19.54 -44.16
N ARG A 103 -1.38 18.73 -43.90
CA ARG A 103 -2.74 19.24 -43.72
C ARG A 103 -3.21 18.91 -42.32
N ARG A 104 -3.29 19.95 -41.49
CA ARG A 104 -3.90 19.92 -40.16
C ARG A 104 -5.31 19.33 -40.25
N ILE A 105 -5.58 18.21 -39.57
CA ILE A 105 -6.97 17.72 -39.40
C ILE A 105 -7.80 18.74 -38.59
N THR A 106 -7.14 19.64 -37.86
CA THR A 106 -7.77 20.61 -36.95
C THR A 106 -7.90 22.05 -37.48
N THR A 107 -7.50 22.36 -38.73
CA THR A 107 -7.72 23.71 -39.29
C THR A 107 -9.21 24.04 -39.30
N GLY A 108 -9.64 24.95 -38.40
CA GLY A 108 -11.03 25.40 -38.26
C GLY A 108 -11.76 24.91 -37.00
N VAL A 109 -11.15 24.03 -36.18
CA VAL A 109 -11.73 23.60 -34.89
C VAL A 109 -10.89 24.13 -33.75
N THR A 110 -10.86 25.45 -33.54
CA THR A 110 -10.37 26.05 -32.31
C THR A 110 -11.55 26.23 -31.37
N PRO A 111 -11.60 25.57 -30.19
CA PRO A 111 -12.53 25.98 -29.16
C PRO A 111 -12.24 27.44 -28.83
N PRO A 112 -13.26 28.25 -28.48
CA PRO A 112 -13.01 29.62 -28.08
C PRO A 112 -11.99 29.61 -26.92
N PRO A 113 -10.84 30.29 -27.04
CA PRO A 113 -9.97 30.52 -25.88
C PRO A 113 -10.77 31.36 -24.90
N GLY A 114 -11.06 30.74 -23.75
CA GLY A 114 -11.79 31.30 -22.63
C GLY A 114 -11.76 30.29 -21.49
N ASP A 115 -11.87 30.78 -20.26
CA ASP A 115 -11.79 30.08 -18.98
C ASP A 115 -12.96 29.11 -18.73
N ALA A 116 -13.25 28.27 -19.72
CA ALA A 116 -14.33 27.32 -19.65
C ALA A 116 -13.90 26.18 -18.70
N PRO A 117 -14.73 25.82 -17.70
CA PRO A 117 -14.37 24.81 -16.69
C PRO A 117 -14.02 23.47 -17.36
N ALA A 118 -13.16 22.65 -16.74
CA ALA A 118 -12.62 21.41 -17.34
C ALA A 118 -13.69 20.47 -17.95
N GLN A 119 -14.91 20.44 -17.40
CA GLN A 119 -16.06 19.69 -17.95
C GLN A 119 -16.48 20.16 -19.35
N SER A 120 -16.34 21.45 -19.66
CA SER A 120 -16.64 22.03 -20.97
C SER A 120 -15.60 21.64 -22.04
N VAL A 121 -14.33 21.43 -21.65
CA VAL A 121 -13.25 20.99 -22.56
C VAL A 121 -13.45 19.54 -22.95
N LEU A 122 -13.85 18.69 -21.99
CA LEU A 122 -14.20 17.30 -22.26
C LEU A 122 -15.42 17.22 -23.19
N ALA A 123 -16.49 17.98 -22.90
CA ALA A 123 -17.68 18.03 -23.73
C ALA A 123 -17.38 18.53 -25.16
N ALA A 124 -16.58 19.59 -25.31
CA ALA A 124 -16.20 20.13 -26.60
C ALA A 124 -15.32 19.17 -27.41
N THR A 125 -14.44 18.42 -26.75
CA THR A 125 -13.58 17.44 -27.42
C THR A 125 -14.36 16.19 -27.82
N VAL A 126 -15.27 15.71 -26.97
CA VAL A 126 -16.18 14.60 -27.31
C VAL A 126 -17.13 15.00 -28.45
N ALA A 127 -17.50 16.29 -28.55
CA ALA A 127 -18.30 16.80 -29.67
C ALA A 127 -17.52 16.88 -31.00
N CYS A 128 -16.19 16.75 -31.00
CA CYS A 128 -15.36 16.74 -32.20
C CYS A 128 -14.71 15.37 -32.41
N ALA A 129 -15.25 14.59 -33.36
CA ALA A 129 -14.78 13.23 -33.65
C ALA A 129 -13.27 13.16 -33.97
N ALA A 130 -12.73 14.16 -34.68
CA ALA A 130 -11.30 14.20 -35.00
C ALA A 130 -10.42 14.33 -33.75
N ARG A 131 -10.75 15.27 -32.85
CA ARG A 131 -10.00 15.48 -31.60
C ARG A 131 -10.15 14.30 -30.65
N PHE A 132 -11.33 13.70 -30.58
CA PHE A 132 -11.53 12.46 -29.84
C PHE A 132 -10.67 11.32 -30.41
N GLY A 133 -10.63 11.18 -31.74
CA GLY A 133 -9.80 10.18 -32.42
C GLY A 133 -8.30 10.35 -32.15
N GLU A 134 -7.79 11.58 -32.15
CA GLU A 134 -6.40 11.89 -31.78
C GLU A 134 -6.10 11.48 -30.32
N ALA A 135 -6.98 11.86 -29.39
CA ALA A 135 -6.86 11.46 -27.97
C ALA A 135 -6.93 9.94 -27.78
N ALA A 136 -7.82 9.27 -28.52
CA ALA A 136 -7.92 7.80 -28.53
C ALA A 136 -6.66 7.15 -29.09
N THR A 137 -6.05 7.72 -30.12
CA THR A 137 -4.80 7.19 -30.70
C THR A 137 -3.65 7.28 -29.70
N MET A 138 -3.47 8.42 -29.03
CA MET A 138 -2.46 8.54 -27.97
C MET A 138 -2.70 7.57 -26.81
N ALA A 139 -3.97 7.39 -26.43
CA ALA A 139 -4.34 6.44 -25.39
C ALA A 139 -4.05 4.98 -25.79
N VAL A 140 -4.36 4.60 -27.03
CA VAL A 140 -4.04 3.27 -27.57
C VAL A 140 -2.53 3.08 -27.72
N ASP A 141 -1.76 4.09 -28.14
CA ASP A 141 -0.30 4.01 -28.19
C ASP A 141 0.29 3.66 -26.81
N CYS A 142 -0.25 4.25 -25.72
CA CYS A 142 0.14 3.89 -24.35
C CYS A 142 -0.25 2.45 -24.00
N LEU A 143 -1.48 2.02 -24.30
CA LEU A 143 -1.98 0.68 -23.94
C LEU A 143 -1.37 -0.45 -24.79
N ALA A 144 -1.01 -0.16 -26.04
CA ALA A 144 -0.37 -1.07 -26.98
C ALA A 144 1.14 -1.18 -26.74
N ALA A 145 1.72 -0.40 -25.83
CA ALA A 145 3.11 -0.53 -25.44
C ALA A 145 3.42 -1.95 -24.95
N PRO A 146 4.65 -2.47 -25.18
CA PRO A 146 5.00 -3.84 -24.83
C PRO A 146 5.11 -4.08 -23.32
N THR A 147 5.30 -3.04 -22.52
CA THR A 147 5.46 -3.12 -21.05
C THR A 147 4.79 -1.92 -20.37
N GLN A 148 4.43 -2.08 -19.10
CA GLN A 148 3.92 -0.97 -18.26
C GLN A 148 4.92 0.20 -18.18
N ALA A 149 6.22 -0.08 -18.03
CA ALA A 149 7.25 0.95 -18.00
C ALA A 149 7.33 1.73 -19.32
N ARG A 150 7.20 1.04 -20.46
CA ARG A 150 7.14 1.71 -21.76
C ARG A 150 5.86 2.53 -21.92
N ALA A 151 4.71 2.01 -21.47
CA ALA A 151 3.46 2.76 -21.45
C ALA A 151 3.59 4.05 -20.63
N ALA A 152 4.25 3.98 -19.46
CA ALA A 152 4.49 5.13 -18.59
C ALA A 152 5.38 6.18 -19.26
N HIS A 153 6.41 5.72 -19.97
CA HIS A 153 7.26 6.59 -20.79
C HIS A 153 6.46 7.29 -21.91
N GLU A 154 5.57 6.58 -22.61
CA GLU A 154 4.69 7.20 -23.61
C GLU A 154 3.77 8.25 -23.00
N MET A 155 3.18 7.95 -21.83
CA MET A 155 2.35 8.92 -21.11
C MET A 155 3.13 10.17 -20.70
N ALA A 156 4.37 10.02 -20.24
CA ALA A 156 5.26 11.13 -19.91
C ALA A 156 5.61 11.95 -21.16
N ARG A 157 5.93 11.28 -22.28
CA ARG A 157 6.21 11.92 -23.57
C ARG A 157 5.05 12.83 -24.00
N TYR A 158 3.81 12.34 -23.99
CA TYR A 158 2.66 13.18 -24.38
C TYR A 158 2.42 14.36 -23.42
N ALA A 159 2.69 14.17 -22.13
CA ALA A 159 2.61 15.27 -21.16
C ALA A 159 3.68 16.34 -21.40
N ASP A 160 4.91 15.95 -21.74
CA ASP A 160 5.99 16.89 -22.06
C ASP A 160 5.72 17.64 -23.38
N LEU A 161 5.16 16.97 -24.40
CA LEU A 161 4.71 17.62 -25.63
C LEU A 161 3.65 18.70 -25.33
N ALA A 162 2.71 18.40 -24.43
CA ALA A 162 1.68 19.35 -24.00
C ALA A 162 2.30 20.62 -23.41
N LEU A 163 3.26 20.44 -22.50
CA LEU A 163 3.94 21.52 -21.80
C LEU A 163 4.82 22.37 -22.73
N SER A 164 5.43 21.77 -23.74
CA SER A 164 6.33 22.48 -24.68
C SER A 164 5.63 23.51 -25.56
N LYS A 165 4.31 23.36 -25.79
CA LYS A 165 3.54 24.19 -26.74
C LYS A 165 2.70 25.28 -26.09
N THR A 166 2.46 25.20 -24.78
CA THR A 166 1.76 26.25 -24.05
C THR A 166 2.71 27.44 -23.79
N PRO A 167 2.44 28.64 -24.33
CA PRO A 167 3.24 29.83 -24.03
C PRO A 167 3.29 30.05 -22.53
N ARG A 168 4.50 30.24 -21.99
CA ARG A 168 4.78 30.38 -20.55
C ARG A 168 4.03 31.56 -19.91
N GLU A 169 3.52 32.49 -20.70
CA GLU A 169 2.82 33.71 -20.29
C GLU A 169 1.33 33.48 -19.94
N ASP A 170 0.69 32.43 -20.47
CA ASP A 170 -0.71 32.07 -20.14
C ASP A 170 -0.80 30.98 -19.04
N MET A 171 0.34 30.45 -18.59
CA MET A 171 0.41 29.56 -17.43
C MET A 171 0.32 30.38 -16.15
N THR A 172 -0.90 30.78 -15.78
CA THR A 172 -1.21 31.09 -14.38
C THR A 172 -0.87 29.88 -13.50
N ASP A 173 -0.52 30.11 -12.23
CA ASP A 173 0.04 29.14 -11.26
C ASP A 173 -0.63 27.74 -11.19
N GLY A 174 -1.83 27.55 -11.74
CA GLY A 174 -2.52 26.26 -11.82
C GLY A 174 -1.99 25.27 -12.86
N ALA A 175 -1.18 25.69 -13.85
CA ALA A 175 -0.65 24.78 -14.88
C ALA A 175 0.55 23.94 -14.40
N ALA A 176 1.33 24.38 -13.43
CA ALA A 176 2.33 23.52 -12.78
C ALA A 176 1.65 22.46 -11.88
N ASP A 177 0.40 22.72 -11.49
CA ASP A 177 -0.36 21.91 -10.53
C ASP A 177 -1.10 20.72 -11.17
N TRP A 178 -1.07 20.52 -12.50
CA TRP A 178 -1.78 19.39 -13.11
C TRP A 178 -1.27 18.04 -12.63
N ARG A 179 0.03 17.92 -12.30
CA ARG A 179 0.61 16.71 -11.68
C ARG A 179 0.07 16.47 -10.26
N SER A 180 -0.38 17.53 -9.58
CA SER A 180 -0.86 17.51 -8.19
C SER A 180 -2.40 17.55 -8.04
N ASP A 181 -3.13 18.05 -9.04
CA ASP A 181 -4.60 18.16 -9.06
C ASP A 181 -5.31 17.03 -9.82
N THR A 182 -4.65 16.39 -10.81
CA THR A 182 -5.19 15.17 -11.45
C THR A 182 -5.48 14.00 -10.47
N PRO A 183 -4.74 13.79 -9.37
CA PRO A 183 -5.06 12.76 -8.39
C PRO A 183 -6.48 12.91 -7.81
N ARG A 184 -6.97 14.15 -7.59
CA ARG A 184 -8.24 14.42 -6.92
C ARG A 184 -9.44 14.09 -7.80
N LEU A 185 -9.43 14.47 -9.08
CA LEU A 185 -10.52 14.16 -10.02
C LEU A 185 -10.56 12.69 -10.49
N GLN A 186 -9.43 11.97 -10.39
CA GLN A 186 -9.33 10.56 -10.77
C GLN A 186 -9.57 9.59 -9.62
N THR A 187 -9.63 10.04 -8.36
CA THR A 187 -9.79 9.16 -7.18
C THR A 187 -11.06 8.30 -7.16
N ARG A 188 -12.14 8.69 -7.84
CA ARG A 188 -13.43 7.97 -7.73
C ARG A 188 -13.57 6.77 -8.65
N HIS A 189 -12.78 6.67 -9.72
CA HIS A 189 -12.82 5.56 -10.68
C HIS A 189 -11.42 5.32 -11.23
N ARG A 190 -10.49 4.84 -10.40
CA ARG A 190 -9.16 4.47 -10.91
C ARG A 190 -9.24 3.09 -11.55
N ALA A 191 -8.83 3.02 -12.81
CA ALA A 191 -8.51 1.74 -13.42
C ALA A 191 -7.18 1.30 -12.81
N GLY A 192 -7.14 0.10 -12.21
CA GLY A 192 -5.94 -0.50 -11.67
C GLY A 192 -4.81 -0.58 -12.71
N LEU A 193 -5.14 -0.74 -14.00
CA LEU A 193 -4.15 -0.69 -15.07
C LEU A 193 -3.47 0.68 -15.19
N ILE A 194 -4.21 1.79 -15.03
CA ILE A 194 -3.62 3.14 -15.09
C ILE A 194 -2.74 3.39 -13.88
N ASP A 195 -3.16 2.99 -12.69
CA ASP A 195 -2.31 3.06 -11.51
C ASP A 195 -1.03 2.24 -11.69
N ALA A 196 -1.11 1.03 -12.27
CA ALA A 196 0.05 0.18 -12.55
C ALA A 196 1.03 0.85 -13.53
N ILE A 197 0.52 1.45 -14.62
CA ILE A 197 1.34 2.19 -15.58
C ILE A 197 1.98 3.42 -14.92
N ASP A 198 1.20 4.24 -14.21
CA ASP A 198 1.71 5.43 -13.53
C ASP A 198 2.79 5.08 -12.51
N LEU A 199 2.65 3.97 -11.78
CA LEU A 199 3.63 3.50 -10.79
C LEU A 199 4.90 2.94 -11.45
N ALA A 200 4.77 2.23 -12.59
CA ALA A 200 5.91 1.65 -13.30
C ALA A 200 6.89 2.71 -13.87
N GLY A 201 6.44 3.96 -14.05
CA GLY A 201 7.28 5.07 -14.50
C GLY A 201 7.88 5.93 -13.39
N GLN A 202 7.71 5.58 -12.12
CA GLN A 202 8.17 6.39 -10.99
C GLN A 202 9.41 5.82 -10.30
N ASP A 203 10.40 6.68 -10.07
CA ASP A 203 11.55 6.39 -9.21
C ASP A 203 11.14 6.55 -7.74
N LEU A 204 10.71 5.45 -7.14
CA LEU A 204 10.17 5.43 -5.78
C LEU A 204 11.22 4.96 -4.77
N THR A 205 11.13 5.46 -3.54
CA THR A 205 11.99 4.99 -2.44
C THR A 205 11.71 3.50 -2.17
N PRO A 206 12.69 2.71 -1.68
CA PRO A 206 12.48 1.27 -1.42
C PRO A 206 11.28 0.96 -0.52
N SER A 207 10.98 1.85 0.44
CA SER A 207 9.80 1.73 1.30
C SER A 207 8.50 1.93 0.52
N ASP A 208 8.49 2.83 -0.46
CA ASP A 208 7.37 3.08 -1.35
C ASP A 208 7.24 1.97 -2.39
N GLN A 209 8.35 1.40 -2.87
CA GLN A 209 8.31 0.24 -3.77
C GLN A 209 7.56 -0.94 -3.13
N LEU A 210 7.80 -1.21 -1.84
CA LEU A 210 7.02 -2.21 -1.07
C LEU A 210 5.56 -1.79 -0.89
N THR A 211 5.32 -0.52 -0.58
CA THR A 211 3.96 0.04 -0.36
C THR A 211 3.10 -0.13 -1.61
N PHE A 212 3.68 0.15 -2.78
CA PHE A 212 3.03 0.11 -4.08
C PHE A 212 3.22 -1.21 -4.83
N ARG A 213 3.90 -2.18 -4.22
CA ARG A 213 4.14 -3.52 -4.77
C ARG A 213 4.77 -3.45 -6.17
N LEU A 214 5.77 -2.59 -6.36
CA LEU A 214 6.36 -2.36 -7.69
C LEU A 214 7.02 -3.60 -8.31
N HIS A 215 7.42 -4.57 -7.48
CA HIS A 215 7.99 -5.83 -7.96
C HIS A 215 6.93 -6.88 -8.27
N ASN A 216 5.67 -6.61 -7.95
CA ASN A 216 4.56 -7.41 -8.45
C ASN A 216 4.36 -7.16 -9.95
N ARG A 217 3.83 -8.15 -10.68
CA ARG A 217 3.46 -7.98 -12.10
C ARG A 217 2.46 -6.84 -12.32
N ILE A 218 1.64 -6.55 -11.32
CA ILE A 218 0.66 -5.46 -11.34
C ILE A 218 0.89 -4.56 -10.12
N PRO A 219 1.77 -3.55 -10.24
CA PRO A 219 1.95 -2.52 -9.22
C PRO A 219 0.62 -1.86 -8.88
N ARG A 220 0.38 -1.60 -7.61
CA ARG A 220 -0.91 -1.09 -7.14
C ARG A 220 -0.80 -0.26 -5.87
N ARG A 221 -1.66 0.74 -5.76
CA ARG A 221 -1.79 1.52 -4.53
C ARG A 221 -2.55 0.73 -3.47
N PRO A 222 -2.18 0.84 -2.18
CA PRO A 222 -2.99 0.30 -1.10
C PRO A 222 -4.43 0.81 -1.18
N LEU A 223 -5.40 -0.10 -1.14
CA LEU A 223 -6.81 0.28 -1.15
C LEU A 223 -7.17 0.94 0.19
N PRO A 224 -7.83 2.12 0.20
CA PRO A 224 -8.40 2.67 1.42
C PRO A 224 -9.49 1.72 1.94
N SER A 225 -9.49 1.47 3.24
CA SER A 225 -10.23 0.39 3.90
C SER A 225 -11.76 0.50 3.86
N THR A 226 -12.33 1.57 3.29
CA THR A 226 -13.73 1.92 3.55
C THR A 226 -14.67 1.94 2.35
N ILE A 227 -14.24 2.13 1.10
CA ILE A 227 -15.21 2.46 0.00
C ILE A 227 -14.86 1.88 -1.38
N ALA A 228 -13.67 1.29 -1.60
CA ALA A 228 -13.31 0.90 -2.96
C ALA A 228 -14.04 -0.39 -3.40
N LEU A 229 -14.83 -0.29 -4.48
CA LEU A 229 -15.20 -1.47 -5.28
C LEU A 229 -13.90 -2.20 -5.65
N PRO A 230 -13.88 -3.54 -5.65
CA PRO A 230 -12.67 -4.28 -5.98
C PRO A 230 -12.30 -3.98 -7.43
N THR A 231 -11.33 -3.08 -7.63
CA THR A 231 -10.71 -2.86 -8.94
C THR A 231 -9.78 -4.02 -9.23
N TRP A 232 -9.62 -4.36 -10.51
CA TRP A 232 -8.69 -5.40 -10.90
C TRP A 232 -7.26 -5.02 -10.49
N PRO A 233 -6.44 -5.97 -10.00
CA PRO A 233 -6.77 -7.37 -9.73
C PRO A 233 -7.66 -7.57 -8.50
N HIS A 234 -8.69 -8.43 -8.63
CA HIS A 234 -9.68 -8.74 -7.59
C HIS A 234 -9.11 -9.59 -6.44
N ILE A 235 -8.06 -9.12 -5.77
CA ILE A 235 -7.53 -9.77 -4.58
C ILE A 235 -7.96 -8.92 -3.40
N ALA A 236 -8.77 -9.48 -2.50
CA ALA A 236 -9.14 -8.83 -1.26
C ALA A 236 -7.89 -8.73 -0.36
N LEU A 237 -7.11 -7.67 -0.54
CA LEU A 237 -5.88 -7.35 0.22
C LEU A 237 -6.12 -7.11 1.73
N THR A 238 -7.33 -7.37 2.23
CA THR A 238 -7.75 -7.14 3.61
C THR A 238 -7.42 -8.31 4.54
N GLY A 239 -6.93 -9.45 4.02
CA GLY A 239 -6.72 -10.67 4.81
C GLY A 239 -5.50 -10.61 5.74
N LEU A 240 -4.33 -10.27 5.21
CA LEU A 240 -3.10 -10.35 5.98
C LEU A 240 -2.81 -9.06 6.79
N THR A 241 -3.28 -9.05 8.03
CA THR A 241 -2.83 -8.08 9.03
C THR A 241 -1.49 -8.49 9.66
N ALA A 242 -0.70 -7.51 10.14
CA ALA A 242 0.57 -7.75 10.84
C ALA A 242 0.46 -8.68 12.06
N ARG A 243 -0.76 -8.90 12.59
CA ARG A 243 -1.02 -9.81 13.71
C ARG A 243 -0.71 -11.28 13.37
N HIS A 244 -0.87 -11.67 12.10
CA HIS A 244 -0.60 -13.03 11.63
C HIS A 244 0.86 -13.21 11.16
N ILE A 245 1.67 -12.15 11.19
CA ILE A 245 3.07 -12.20 10.80
C ILE A 245 3.92 -12.38 12.07
N PRO A 246 4.82 -13.39 12.11
CA PRO A 246 5.74 -13.55 13.22
C PRO A 246 6.71 -12.35 13.26
N GLN A 247 7.23 -12.00 14.45
CA GLN A 247 8.21 -10.92 14.55
C GLN A 247 9.54 -11.31 13.87
N ARG A 248 9.85 -12.61 13.76
CA ARG A 248 10.92 -13.16 12.93
C ARG A 248 10.28 -14.00 11.83
N LEU A 249 10.57 -13.69 10.57
CA LEU A 249 10.01 -14.44 9.44
C LEU A 249 10.42 -15.92 9.50
N TRP A 250 9.57 -16.79 8.95
CA TRP A 250 9.73 -18.25 9.05
C TRP A 250 11.10 -18.71 8.51
N PRO A 251 11.77 -19.67 9.18
CA PRO A 251 13.13 -20.06 8.80
C PRO A 251 13.28 -20.51 7.34
N ASN A 252 12.32 -21.27 6.83
CA ASN A 252 12.30 -21.73 5.45
C ASN A 252 12.02 -20.59 4.45
N VAL A 253 11.25 -19.56 4.85
CA VAL A 253 11.10 -18.34 4.07
C VAL A 253 12.41 -17.57 4.00
N ILE A 254 13.10 -17.42 5.13
CA ILE A 254 14.42 -16.78 5.17
C ILE A 254 15.45 -17.54 4.32
N ALA A 255 15.39 -18.87 4.30
CA ALA A 255 16.25 -19.69 3.44
C ALA A 255 15.99 -19.50 1.94
N ALA A 256 14.77 -19.14 1.56
CA ALA A 256 14.40 -18.85 0.16
C ALA A 256 14.71 -17.41 -0.26
N LEU A 257 14.99 -16.50 0.68
CA LEU A 257 15.39 -15.13 0.35
C LEU A 257 16.86 -15.07 -0.07
N PRO A 258 17.24 -14.13 -0.97
CA PRO A 258 18.65 -13.85 -1.26
C PRO A 258 19.41 -13.46 0.02
N GLN A 259 20.58 -14.05 0.24
CA GLN A 259 21.40 -13.80 1.43
C GLN A 259 22.78 -13.28 1.06
N SER A 260 23.21 -12.19 1.70
CA SER A 260 24.60 -11.74 1.63
C SER A 260 25.47 -12.63 2.52
N THR A 261 26.45 -13.31 1.93
CA THR A 261 27.36 -14.25 2.61
C THR A 261 28.25 -13.61 3.69
N HIS A 262 28.41 -12.29 3.71
CA HIS A 262 29.50 -11.66 4.48
C HIS A 262 29.09 -10.84 5.70
N LYS A 263 27.85 -10.37 5.80
CA LYS A 263 27.43 -9.45 6.89
C LYS A 263 25.95 -9.54 7.23
N ASP A 264 25.36 -10.73 7.14
CA ASP A 264 23.94 -10.81 7.44
C ASP A 264 23.70 -10.57 8.93
N THR A 265 23.24 -9.36 9.23
CA THR A 265 22.94 -8.97 10.60
C THR A 265 21.80 -9.86 11.05
N GLY A 266 21.86 -10.45 12.23
CA GLY A 266 20.74 -11.26 12.72
C GLY A 266 19.39 -10.51 12.72
N ALA A 267 19.36 -9.19 12.51
CA ALA A 267 18.15 -8.40 12.32
C ALA A 267 17.41 -8.65 10.99
N PHE A 268 18.05 -9.21 9.95
CA PHE A 268 17.44 -9.39 8.62
C PHE A 268 16.14 -10.20 8.68
N PRO A 269 16.05 -11.34 9.37
CA PRO A 269 14.79 -12.08 9.52
C PRO A 269 13.62 -11.27 10.11
N THR A 270 13.92 -10.35 11.03
CA THR A 270 12.92 -9.47 11.64
C THR A 270 12.55 -8.33 10.70
N VAL A 271 13.52 -7.76 9.98
CA VAL A 271 13.23 -6.74 8.98
C VAL A 271 12.44 -7.31 7.80
N ALA A 272 12.74 -8.51 7.34
CA ALA A 272 11.97 -9.19 6.29
C ALA A 272 10.50 -9.37 6.70
N ALA A 273 10.25 -9.72 7.97
CA ALA A 273 8.88 -9.75 8.51
C ALA A 273 8.22 -8.36 8.51
N MET A 274 8.94 -7.30 8.89
CA MET A 274 8.44 -5.93 8.81
C MET A 274 8.15 -5.49 7.36
N MET A 275 9.02 -5.86 6.41
CA MET A 275 8.82 -5.61 4.98
C MET A 275 7.56 -6.30 4.49
N LEU A 276 7.36 -7.59 4.82
CA LEU A 276 6.14 -8.34 4.49
C LEU A 276 4.87 -7.67 5.05
N ALA A 277 4.92 -7.15 6.28
CA ALA A 277 3.81 -6.43 6.88
C ALA A 277 3.55 -5.07 6.21
N ARG A 278 4.58 -4.44 5.64
CA ARG A 278 4.45 -3.17 4.92
C ARG A 278 3.84 -3.34 3.54
N ILE A 279 4.13 -4.45 2.85
CA ILE A 279 3.72 -4.68 1.45
C ILE A 279 2.22 -4.39 1.28
N GLY A 280 1.89 -3.52 0.32
CA GLY A 280 0.51 -3.14 0.02
C GLY A 280 -0.18 -2.31 1.12
N THR A 281 0.56 -1.66 2.03
CA THR A 281 0.01 -0.80 3.09
C THR A 281 0.73 0.54 3.19
N TYR A 282 0.02 1.60 3.57
CA TYR A 282 0.63 2.89 3.92
C TYR A 282 1.25 2.92 5.34
N THR A 283 1.27 1.79 6.04
CA THR A 283 1.71 1.72 7.43
C THR A 283 3.20 2.08 7.53
N ARG A 284 3.54 3.05 8.36
CA ARG A 284 4.94 3.45 8.61
C ARG A 284 5.68 2.38 9.43
N TRP A 285 7.01 2.39 9.38
CA TRP A 285 7.85 1.41 10.10
C TRP A 285 7.65 1.40 11.63
N GLY A 286 7.39 2.57 12.24
CA GLY A 286 7.15 2.70 13.69
C GLY A 286 5.93 1.89 14.15
N PRO A 287 4.73 2.13 13.60
CA PRO A 287 3.54 1.32 13.89
C PRO A 287 3.74 -0.19 13.61
N ILE A 288 4.43 -0.56 12.52
CA ILE A 288 4.74 -1.98 12.24
C ILE A 288 5.61 -2.56 13.36
N ALA A 289 6.66 -1.84 13.78
CA ALA A 289 7.54 -2.28 14.86
C ALA A 289 6.75 -2.49 16.16
N LEU A 290 5.86 -1.56 16.51
CA LEU A 290 5.00 -1.66 17.68
C LEU A 290 4.07 -2.88 17.63
N GLN A 291 3.40 -3.13 16.49
CA GLN A 291 2.53 -4.29 16.28
C GLN A 291 3.29 -5.64 16.37
N MET A 292 4.58 -5.62 16.04
CA MET A 292 5.48 -6.76 16.19
C MET A 292 6.14 -6.84 17.57
N ALA A 293 5.75 -5.99 18.52
CA ALA A 293 6.35 -5.88 19.85
C ALA A 293 7.88 -5.69 19.82
N LEU A 294 8.37 -4.92 18.84
CA LEU A 294 9.76 -4.52 18.72
C LEU A 294 10.02 -3.19 19.48
N PRO A 295 11.26 -2.93 19.94
CA PRO A 295 11.64 -1.64 20.46
C PRO A 295 11.39 -0.52 19.42
N SER A 296 10.95 0.66 19.87
CA SER A 296 10.67 1.80 18.98
C SER A 296 11.87 2.20 18.12
N THR A 297 13.09 2.05 18.65
CA THR A 297 14.35 2.30 17.92
C THR A 297 14.55 1.38 16.72
N PHE A 298 13.94 0.20 16.72
CA PHE A 298 14.02 -0.77 15.62
C PHE A 298 13.32 -0.27 14.34
N ALA A 299 12.44 0.73 14.44
CA ALA A 299 11.79 1.34 13.28
C ALA A 299 12.77 1.94 12.24
N ARG A 300 14.02 2.21 12.64
CA ARG A 300 15.09 2.70 11.75
C ARG A 300 15.87 1.58 11.07
N THR A 301 15.81 0.36 11.60
CA THR A 301 16.58 -0.79 11.11
C THR A 301 16.20 -1.22 9.68
N PRO A 302 14.91 -1.19 9.26
CA PRO A 302 14.54 -1.52 7.89
C PRO A 302 15.27 -0.72 6.83
N GLN A 303 15.45 0.60 7.03
CA GLN A 303 16.15 1.46 6.07
C GLN A 303 17.60 1.03 5.88
N SER A 304 18.32 0.74 6.96
CA SER A 304 19.72 0.28 6.89
C SER A 304 19.85 -1.09 6.23
N VAL A 305 18.92 -2.01 6.50
CA VAL A 305 18.94 -3.34 5.86
C VAL A 305 18.61 -3.23 4.37
N MET A 306 17.58 -2.47 3.99
CA MET A 306 17.21 -2.28 2.57
C MET A 306 18.32 -1.57 1.80
N ALA A 307 18.98 -0.56 2.37
CA ALA A 307 20.15 0.07 1.75
C ALA A 307 21.22 -0.97 1.42
N ARG A 308 21.53 -1.88 2.35
CA ARG A 308 22.47 -2.97 2.08
C ARG A 308 21.97 -3.95 1.01
N LEU A 309 20.68 -4.28 0.99
CA LEU A 309 20.14 -5.13 -0.08
C LEU A 309 20.29 -4.47 -1.45
N ILE A 310 20.12 -3.15 -1.54
CA ILE A 310 20.32 -2.37 -2.76
C ILE A 310 21.79 -2.34 -3.16
N ASP A 311 22.69 -2.08 -2.20
CA ASP A 311 24.14 -2.06 -2.43
C ASP A 311 24.68 -3.42 -2.94
N ASN A 312 23.95 -4.51 -2.69
CA ASN A 312 24.28 -5.86 -3.14
C ASN A 312 23.37 -6.37 -4.29
N ASP A 313 22.54 -5.50 -4.89
CA ASP A 313 21.60 -5.83 -5.97
C ASP A 313 20.59 -6.96 -5.65
N MET A 314 20.26 -7.15 -4.37
CA MET A 314 19.35 -8.20 -3.88
C MET A 314 17.95 -7.69 -3.53
N PHE A 315 17.73 -6.36 -3.52
CA PHE A 315 16.47 -5.78 -3.03
C PHE A 315 15.29 -6.18 -3.91
N ALA A 316 15.42 -6.08 -5.23
CA ALA A 316 14.33 -6.38 -6.16
C ALA A 316 13.87 -7.84 -6.05
N GLU A 317 14.82 -8.78 -6.00
CA GLU A 317 14.52 -10.20 -5.81
C GLU A 317 13.90 -10.48 -4.44
N THR A 318 14.44 -9.90 -3.36
CA THR A 318 13.87 -10.03 -2.02
C THR A 318 12.42 -9.54 -1.98
N ALA A 319 12.16 -8.36 -2.56
CA ALA A 319 10.83 -7.77 -2.59
C ALA A 319 9.86 -8.60 -3.44
N LEU A 320 10.31 -9.13 -4.58
CA LEU A 320 9.52 -10.04 -5.42
C LEU A 320 9.11 -11.31 -4.66
N VAL A 321 10.03 -11.96 -3.95
CA VAL A 321 9.74 -13.18 -3.17
C VAL A 321 8.76 -12.86 -2.03
N LEU A 322 8.92 -11.72 -1.34
CA LEU A 322 7.99 -11.28 -0.31
C LEU A 322 6.62 -10.88 -0.86
N ASP A 323 6.55 -10.32 -2.07
CA ASP A 323 5.31 -9.99 -2.75
C ASP A 323 4.53 -11.26 -3.10
N ALA A 324 5.20 -12.27 -3.67
CA ALA A 324 4.60 -13.58 -3.95
C ALA A 324 4.12 -14.27 -2.66
N LEU A 325 4.93 -14.20 -1.60
CA LEU A 325 4.52 -14.71 -0.29
C LEU A 325 3.28 -13.96 0.22
N ARG A 326 3.23 -12.64 0.08
CA ARG A 326 2.06 -11.86 0.50
C ARG A 326 0.78 -12.32 -0.21
N GLU A 327 0.83 -12.60 -1.50
CA GLU A 327 -0.34 -13.10 -2.25
C GLU A 327 -0.80 -14.47 -1.73
N CYS A 328 0.14 -15.40 -1.54
CA CYS A 328 -0.15 -16.70 -0.94
C CYS A 328 -0.83 -16.59 0.44
N LEU A 329 -0.37 -15.64 1.26
CA LEU A 329 -0.92 -15.39 2.61
C LEU A 329 -2.23 -14.61 2.62
N ASP A 330 -2.52 -13.81 1.59
CA ASP A 330 -3.81 -13.15 1.44
C ASP A 330 -4.90 -14.18 1.10
N ASP A 331 -4.57 -15.21 0.30
CA ASP A 331 -5.48 -16.31 -0.05
C ASP A 331 -5.68 -17.31 1.10
N SER A 332 -4.60 -17.64 1.82
CA SER A 332 -4.64 -18.59 2.93
C SER A 332 -3.80 -18.08 4.11
N PRO A 333 -4.38 -17.22 4.96
CA PRO A 333 -3.65 -16.58 6.05
C PRO A 333 -3.18 -17.57 7.10
N PRO A 334 -2.06 -17.28 7.79
CA PRO A 334 -1.55 -18.11 8.87
C PRO A 334 -2.64 -18.35 9.93
N PRO A 335 -2.81 -19.57 10.43
CA PRO A 335 -3.79 -19.88 11.47
C PRO A 335 -3.39 -19.33 12.85
N ILE A 336 -2.16 -18.82 13.00
CA ILE A 336 -1.62 -18.31 14.27
C ILE A 336 -1.83 -16.79 14.38
N ASP A 337 -2.47 -16.34 15.47
CA ASP A 337 -2.48 -14.92 15.86
C ASP A 337 -1.23 -14.63 16.71
N TYR A 338 -0.12 -14.30 16.04
CA TYR A 338 1.14 -14.05 16.71
C TYR A 338 1.12 -12.82 17.61
N ALA A 339 0.33 -11.78 17.28
CA ALA A 339 0.19 -10.63 18.17
C ALA A 339 -0.47 -11.02 19.50
N ARG A 340 -1.54 -11.82 19.45
CA ARG A 340 -2.16 -12.39 20.65
C ARG A 340 -1.18 -13.22 21.46
N ARG A 341 -0.41 -14.10 20.80
CA ARG A 341 0.59 -14.92 21.50
C ARG A 341 1.68 -14.08 22.16
N ARG A 342 2.22 -13.07 21.46
CA ARG A 342 3.21 -12.13 22.05
C ARG A 342 2.66 -11.43 23.29
N TRP A 343 1.38 -11.06 23.27
CA TRP A 343 0.71 -10.42 24.40
C TRP A 343 0.55 -11.35 25.61
N ILE A 344 0.05 -12.56 25.38
CA ILE A 344 -0.17 -13.57 26.43
C ILE A 344 1.17 -14.03 27.03
N PHE A 345 2.16 -14.33 26.18
CA PHE A 345 3.46 -14.86 26.57
C PHE A 345 4.53 -13.76 26.73
N ARG A 346 4.15 -12.55 27.14
CA ARG A 346 5.09 -11.42 27.31
C ARG A 346 6.16 -11.64 28.42
N LYS A 347 5.85 -12.48 29.40
CA LYS A 347 6.76 -12.86 30.52
C LYS A 347 7.65 -14.04 30.10
N LEU A 348 8.83 -14.16 30.73
CA LEU A 348 9.73 -15.27 30.41
C LEU A 348 9.06 -16.55 30.86
N ILE A 349 9.06 -17.52 29.97
CA ILE A 349 8.41 -18.79 30.22
C ILE A 349 9.35 -19.63 31.07
N ASP A 350 8.88 -20.03 32.25
CA ASP A 350 9.59 -21.04 33.04
C ASP A 350 9.34 -22.42 32.40
N PRO A 351 10.40 -23.15 31.99
CA PRO A 351 10.24 -24.51 31.50
C PRO A 351 9.55 -25.43 32.54
N GLY A 352 9.60 -25.10 33.84
CA GLY A 352 8.79 -25.73 34.88
C GLY A 352 9.35 -27.07 35.37
N ARG A 353 8.49 -28.07 35.60
CA ARG A 353 8.95 -29.43 35.97
C ARG A 353 9.38 -30.20 34.71
N GLY A 354 10.24 -31.20 34.87
CA GLY A 354 10.63 -32.12 33.79
C GLY A 354 11.83 -31.70 32.95
N TRP A 355 12.18 -30.41 32.86
CA TRP A 355 13.29 -29.98 31.98
C TRP A 355 14.65 -30.58 32.38
N ARG A 356 14.91 -30.78 33.68
CA ARG A 356 16.15 -31.44 34.14
C ARG A 356 16.18 -32.91 33.71
N GLN A 357 15.03 -33.57 33.69
CA GLN A 357 14.93 -34.95 33.20
C GLN A 357 15.17 -34.97 31.69
N ALA A 358 14.51 -34.08 30.93
CA ALA A 358 14.75 -33.95 29.49
C ALA A 358 16.22 -33.65 29.15
N CYS A 359 16.90 -32.82 29.94
CA CYS A 359 18.35 -32.63 29.79
C CYS A 359 19.13 -33.93 30.04
N ARG A 360 18.83 -34.69 31.10
CA ARG A 360 19.49 -35.99 31.35
C ARG A 360 19.25 -36.99 30.23
N ASP A 361 18.02 -37.08 29.73
CA ASP A 361 17.64 -37.99 28.66
C ASP A 361 18.36 -37.65 27.34
N ALA A 362 18.69 -36.38 27.14
CA ALA A 362 19.47 -35.87 26.01
C ALA A 362 20.99 -35.84 26.26
N ASP A 363 21.49 -36.41 27.36
CA ASP A 363 22.91 -36.33 27.79
C ASP A 363 23.46 -34.90 27.92
N LEU A 364 22.60 -33.98 28.39
CA LEU A 364 22.92 -32.58 28.63
C LEU A 364 22.94 -32.27 30.13
N VAL A 365 23.93 -31.49 30.57
CA VAL A 365 24.03 -31.06 31.97
C VAL A 365 22.92 -30.04 32.31
N ALA A 366 22.13 -30.28 33.35
CA ALA A 366 21.11 -29.31 33.75
C ALA A 366 21.75 -28.09 34.45
N THR A 367 21.80 -26.93 33.78
CA THR A 367 22.33 -25.66 34.34
C THR A 367 21.28 -24.54 34.31
N ASP A 368 21.44 -23.53 35.17
CA ASP A 368 20.54 -22.36 35.18
C ASP A 368 20.60 -21.57 33.86
N ARG A 369 21.77 -21.50 33.22
CA ARG A 369 21.94 -20.90 31.88
C ARG A 369 21.10 -21.64 30.84
N ARG A 370 21.10 -22.98 30.88
CA ARG A 370 20.29 -23.82 29.98
C ARG A 370 18.79 -23.69 30.27
N ARG A 371 18.40 -23.57 31.55
CA ARG A 371 17.01 -23.25 31.95
C ARG A 371 16.56 -21.91 31.35
N MET A 372 17.39 -20.88 31.42
CA MET A 372 17.11 -19.57 30.82
C MET A 372 16.96 -19.67 29.29
N PHE A 373 17.87 -20.39 28.61
CA PHE A 373 17.79 -20.61 27.16
C PHE A 373 16.55 -21.40 26.74
N LEU A 374 16.14 -22.42 27.50
CA LEU A 374 14.87 -23.11 27.29
C LEU A 374 13.67 -22.17 27.41
N GLY A 375 13.68 -21.27 28.40
CA GLY A 375 12.63 -20.25 28.54
C GLY A 375 12.56 -19.31 27.33
N HIS A 376 13.70 -18.90 26.79
CA HIS A 376 13.75 -18.11 25.55
C HIS A 376 13.30 -18.92 24.33
N ALA A 377 13.75 -20.16 24.17
CA ALA A 377 13.33 -21.03 23.07
C ALA A 377 11.81 -21.29 23.08
N LEU A 378 11.21 -21.51 24.26
CA LEU A 378 9.75 -21.61 24.40
C LEU A 378 9.03 -20.31 24.00
N PHE A 379 9.60 -19.16 24.39
CA PHE A 379 9.05 -17.86 23.99
C PHE A 379 9.09 -17.68 22.47
N GLU A 380 10.24 -17.91 21.82
CA GLU A 380 10.37 -17.81 20.36
C GLU A 380 9.43 -18.80 19.64
N LEU A 381 9.36 -20.06 20.12
CA LEU A 381 8.51 -21.12 19.58
C LEU A 381 7.02 -20.74 19.62
N LEU A 382 6.55 -20.19 20.74
CA LEU A 382 5.14 -19.85 20.90
C LEU A 382 4.79 -18.57 20.14
N THR A 383 5.65 -17.55 20.16
CA THR A 383 5.28 -16.19 19.75
C THR A 383 5.80 -15.78 18.37
N GLY A 384 6.66 -16.60 17.74
CA GLY A 384 7.36 -16.23 16.52
C GLY A 384 8.26 -15.01 16.71
N SER A 385 8.62 -14.69 17.94
CA SER A 385 9.49 -13.57 18.31
C SER A 385 10.95 -13.94 18.30
N ASP A 386 11.78 -12.90 18.31
CA ASP A 386 13.20 -13.03 18.54
C ASP A 386 13.52 -12.59 19.98
N ALA A 387 14.13 -13.49 20.75
CA ALA A 387 14.42 -13.26 22.16
C ALA A 387 15.39 -12.09 22.40
N ARG A 388 16.09 -11.59 21.36
CA ARG A 388 16.94 -10.39 21.44
C ARG A 388 16.15 -9.10 21.54
N PHE A 389 14.92 -9.04 21.03
CA PHE A 389 14.13 -7.80 20.93
C PHE A 389 12.98 -7.73 21.94
N ARG A 390 12.97 -8.62 22.93
CA ARG A 390 11.94 -8.66 23.96
C ARG A 390 12.05 -7.47 24.93
N THR A 391 10.93 -6.81 25.23
CA THR A 391 10.87 -5.51 25.92
C THR A 391 11.34 -5.49 27.38
N HIS A 392 11.16 -6.56 28.16
CA HIS A 392 11.46 -6.53 29.61
C HIS A 392 12.60 -7.44 30.05
N GLN A 393 12.95 -8.44 29.24
CA GLN A 393 13.92 -9.49 29.57
C GLN A 393 14.54 -9.98 28.25
N SER A 394 15.10 -9.05 27.48
CA SER A 394 15.85 -9.36 26.26
C SER A 394 17.09 -10.17 26.60
N LEU A 395 17.50 -11.06 25.69
CA LEU A 395 18.82 -11.68 25.77
C LEU A 395 19.92 -10.60 25.74
N PRO A 396 20.78 -10.52 26.79
CA PRO A 396 21.89 -9.57 26.84
C PRO A 396 22.82 -9.73 25.64
N ALA A 397 23.38 -8.62 25.15
CA ALA A 397 24.36 -8.65 24.06
C ALA A 397 25.66 -9.39 24.46
N GLY A 398 26.51 -9.68 23.46
CA GLY A 398 27.80 -10.34 23.67
C GLY A 398 27.71 -11.86 23.81
N GLU A 399 28.48 -12.42 24.75
CA GLU A 399 28.68 -13.86 24.93
C GLU A 399 27.36 -14.63 25.13
N ILE A 400 26.40 -14.05 25.86
CA ILE A 400 25.13 -14.72 26.13
C ILE A 400 24.34 -14.97 24.84
N ARG A 401 24.30 -14.01 23.90
CA ARG A 401 23.66 -14.20 22.59
C ARG A 401 24.39 -15.23 21.73
N VAL A 402 25.72 -15.25 21.76
CA VAL A 402 26.52 -16.24 21.02
C VAL A 402 26.23 -17.64 21.55
N ALA A 403 26.27 -17.81 22.87
CA ALA A 403 25.94 -19.08 23.51
C ALA A 403 24.48 -19.51 23.30
N TYR A 404 23.53 -18.56 23.25
CA TYR A 404 22.14 -18.88 22.93
C TYR A 404 21.99 -19.36 21.48
N LYS A 405 22.66 -18.72 20.52
CA LYS A 405 22.69 -19.19 19.13
C LYS A 405 23.30 -20.60 19.03
N HIS A 406 24.38 -20.85 19.76
CA HIS A 406 25.01 -22.16 19.83
C HIS A 406 24.06 -23.21 20.43
N PHE A 407 23.35 -22.87 21.51
CA PHE A 407 22.30 -23.70 22.10
C PHE A 407 21.21 -24.04 21.06
N LEU A 408 20.70 -23.05 20.32
CA LEU A 408 19.71 -23.28 19.27
C LEU A 408 20.22 -24.19 18.15
N ALA A 409 21.49 -24.05 17.77
CA ALA A 409 22.08 -24.81 16.67
C ALA A 409 22.41 -26.27 17.04
N LEU A 410 22.91 -26.52 18.26
CA LEU A 410 23.47 -27.82 18.63
C LEU A 410 22.64 -28.59 19.66
N GLU A 411 21.92 -27.91 20.56
CA GLU A 411 21.31 -28.54 21.73
C GLU A 411 19.77 -28.55 21.69
N ALA A 412 19.16 -27.52 21.09
CA ALA A 412 17.70 -27.36 21.08
C ALA A 412 16.99 -28.50 20.32
N GLY A 413 17.65 -29.09 19.32
CA GLY A 413 17.14 -30.27 18.60
C GLY A 413 16.95 -31.49 19.51
N ALA A 414 17.92 -31.76 20.40
CA ALA A 414 17.84 -32.86 21.36
C ALA A 414 16.74 -32.66 22.41
N LEU A 415 16.30 -31.40 22.63
CA LEU A 415 15.23 -31.03 23.55
C LEU A 415 13.91 -30.71 22.84
N HIS A 416 13.79 -31.04 21.54
CA HIS A 416 12.65 -30.65 20.72
C HIS A 416 11.32 -31.19 21.25
N GLU A 417 11.25 -32.47 21.63
CA GLU A 417 10.02 -33.07 22.16
C GLU A 417 9.56 -32.41 23.46
N PHE A 418 10.50 -32.11 24.36
CA PHE A 418 10.21 -31.39 25.60
C PHE A 418 9.67 -29.98 25.31
N LEU A 419 10.31 -29.23 24.40
CA LEU A 419 9.88 -27.90 23.99
C LEU A 419 8.48 -27.94 23.37
N ARG A 420 8.24 -28.92 22.49
CA ARG A 420 6.95 -29.15 21.84
C ARG A 420 5.86 -29.42 22.88
N HIS A 421 6.00 -30.46 23.68
CA HIS A 421 5.01 -30.83 24.70
C HIS A 421 4.71 -29.69 25.68
N LYS A 422 5.74 -28.94 26.08
CA LYS A 422 5.58 -27.79 26.96
C LYS A 422 4.82 -26.65 26.28
N ALA A 423 5.11 -26.35 25.01
CA ALA A 423 4.39 -25.34 24.25
C ALA A 423 2.91 -25.72 24.08
N GLU A 424 2.60 -26.99 23.77
CA GLU A 424 1.23 -27.51 23.68
C GLU A 424 0.46 -27.30 24.98
N SER A 425 1.08 -27.69 26.10
CA SER A 425 0.49 -27.52 27.42
C SER A 425 0.20 -26.05 27.75
N LEU A 426 1.05 -25.13 27.30
CA LEU A 426 0.86 -23.70 27.48
C LEU A 426 -0.28 -23.15 26.62
N LEU A 427 -0.37 -23.55 25.34
CA LEU A 427 -1.48 -23.17 24.47
C LEU A 427 -2.82 -23.67 25.03
N LEU A 428 -2.88 -24.93 25.46
CA LEU A 428 -4.02 -25.54 26.14
C LEU A 428 -4.44 -24.76 27.39
N ARG A 429 -3.47 -24.45 28.27
CA ARG A 429 -3.72 -23.70 29.51
C ARG A 429 -4.33 -22.32 29.24
N HIS A 430 -3.93 -21.68 28.14
CA HIS A 430 -4.44 -20.38 27.72
C HIS A 430 -5.65 -20.46 26.76
N ARG A 431 -6.18 -21.67 26.51
CA ARG A 431 -7.32 -21.93 25.60
C ARG A 431 -7.07 -21.38 24.18
N ILE A 432 -5.85 -21.55 23.68
CA ILE A 432 -5.46 -21.17 22.32
C ILE A 432 -5.53 -22.42 21.44
N ASP A 433 -6.53 -22.48 20.56
CA ASP A 433 -6.68 -23.52 19.55
C ASP A 433 -6.00 -23.12 18.24
N GLU A 434 -4.68 -23.21 18.23
CA GLU A 434 -3.84 -22.90 17.08
C GLU A 434 -2.64 -23.88 17.07
N PRO A 435 -2.05 -24.16 15.91
CA PRO A 435 -0.86 -25.02 15.84
C PRO A 435 0.33 -24.34 16.51
N ILE A 436 1.26 -25.10 17.12
CA ILE A 436 2.43 -24.51 17.82
C ILE A 436 3.24 -23.66 16.85
N GLN A 437 3.52 -24.25 15.69
CA GLN A 437 4.24 -23.64 14.59
C GLN A 437 3.40 -23.77 13.33
N TRP A 438 3.57 -22.82 12.45
CA TRP A 438 3.05 -22.82 11.10
C TRP A 438 4.07 -22.08 10.25
N ALA A 439 4.29 -22.50 9.02
CA ALA A 439 5.12 -21.80 8.05
C ALA A 439 4.58 -22.09 6.64
N PRO A 440 4.62 -21.13 5.69
CA PRO A 440 4.26 -21.39 4.30
C PRO A 440 5.33 -22.29 3.67
N THR A 441 4.97 -23.19 2.76
CA THR A 441 5.92 -24.02 2.02
C THR A 441 6.33 -23.35 0.72
N PHE A 442 7.61 -23.42 0.35
CA PHE A 442 8.11 -22.92 -0.93
C PHE A 442 8.42 -24.09 -1.85
N ASP A 443 7.93 -24.02 -3.08
CA ASP A 443 8.34 -24.86 -4.18
C ASP A 443 8.98 -23.94 -5.24
N TYR A 444 10.12 -24.34 -5.82
CA TYR A 444 10.77 -23.54 -6.85
C TYR A 444 9.95 -23.53 -8.15
N ASP A 445 9.26 -24.63 -8.46
CA ASP A 445 8.47 -24.77 -9.68
C ASP A 445 7.08 -24.13 -9.52
N ASP A 446 6.49 -24.28 -8.33
CA ASP A 446 5.09 -23.91 -8.06
C ASP A 446 4.91 -22.68 -7.14
N GLY A 447 6.01 -22.09 -6.65
CA GLY A 447 6.00 -20.93 -5.77
C GLY A 447 5.56 -21.20 -4.33
N TRP A 448 5.00 -20.18 -3.68
CA TRP A 448 4.54 -20.28 -2.29
C TRP A 448 3.20 -21.01 -2.18
N ARG A 449 3.14 -21.98 -1.27
CA ARG A 449 1.91 -22.70 -0.90
C ARG A 449 1.68 -22.57 0.60
N SER A 450 0.43 -22.35 0.99
CA SER A 450 0.02 -22.44 2.39
C SER A 450 -0.22 -23.92 2.69
N PRO A 451 0.53 -24.55 3.61
CA PRO A 451 0.25 -25.94 3.95
C PRO A 451 -1.15 -26.01 4.54
N THR A 452 -1.85 -27.10 4.23
CA THR A 452 -3.10 -27.42 4.92
C THR A 452 -2.78 -27.38 6.42
N PRO A 453 -3.45 -26.51 7.20
CA PRO A 453 -3.22 -26.51 8.64
C PRO A 453 -3.43 -27.93 9.14
N ASP A 454 -2.60 -28.36 10.08
CA ASP A 454 -2.77 -29.64 10.76
C ASP A 454 -4.08 -29.61 11.56
N LEU A 455 -5.18 -29.85 10.84
CA LEU A 455 -6.56 -29.82 11.31
C LEU A 455 -6.90 -31.08 12.11
N GLU A 456 -6.01 -32.07 12.15
CA GLU A 456 -6.18 -33.28 12.96
C GLU A 456 -6.12 -32.97 14.46
N ARG A 457 -5.59 -31.79 14.82
CA ARG A 457 -5.58 -31.30 16.18
C ARG A 457 -6.94 -30.75 16.62
N SER A 458 -7.95 -31.62 16.67
CA SER A 458 -9.12 -31.35 17.51
C SER A 458 -8.70 -31.53 18.97
N LEU A 459 -8.77 -30.46 19.77
CA LEU A 459 -8.57 -30.58 21.21
C LEU A 459 -9.67 -31.50 21.77
N PRO A 460 -9.34 -32.61 22.48
CA PRO A 460 -10.34 -33.54 22.99
C PRO A 460 -11.36 -32.81 23.88
N GLY A 461 -12.63 -32.83 23.49
CA GLY A 461 -13.72 -32.17 24.23
C GLY A 461 -13.91 -30.68 23.93
N TRP A 462 -13.18 -30.11 22.97
CA TRP A 462 -13.37 -28.72 22.54
C TRP A 462 -14.00 -28.68 21.14
N THR A 463 -15.28 -28.33 21.06
CA THR A 463 -15.90 -27.95 19.79
C THR A 463 -15.39 -26.55 19.42
N SER A 464 -14.40 -26.48 18.53
CA SER A 464 -13.86 -25.20 18.03
C SER A 464 -15.02 -24.37 17.47
N PRO A 465 -15.30 -23.17 18.02
CA PRO A 465 -16.15 -22.20 17.32
C PRO A 465 -15.58 -22.01 15.92
N SER A 466 -16.44 -21.85 14.91
CA SER A 466 -15.99 -21.74 13.53
C SER A 466 -14.79 -20.76 13.43
N ARG A 467 -13.76 -21.10 12.62
CA ARG A 467 -12.53 -20.29 12.47
C ARG A 467 -12.83 -18.79 12.30
N THR A 468 -13.96 -18.48 11.65
CA THR A 468 -14.50 -17.13 11.42
C THR A 468 -14.91 -16.40 12.70
N ASP A 469 -15.49 -17.09 13.68
CA ASP A 469 -15.95 -16.51 14.95
C ASP A 469 -14.76 -16.19 15.86
N THR A 470 -13.80 -17.11 15.96
CA THR A 470 -12.58 -16.91 16.76
C THR A 470 -11.73 -15.75 16.23
N LEU A 471 -11.61 -15.62 14.91
CA LEU A 471 -10.88 -14.51 14.26
C LEU A 471 -11.58 -13.16 14.42
N ARG A 472 -12.92 -13.13 14.42
CA ARG A 472 -13.72 -11.92 14.66
C ARG A 472 -13.67 -11.46 16.11
N GLN A 473 -13.72 -12.39 17.06
CA GLN A 473 -13.71 -12.08 18.49
C GLN A 473 -12.32 -11.62 18.96
N SER A 474 -11.24 -12.31 18.54
CA SER A 474 -9.85 -11.89 18.85
C SER A 474 -9.55 -10.48 18.34
N SER A 475 -10.07 -10.12 17.16
CA SER A 475 -9.87 -8.79 16.57
C SER A 475 -10.49 -7.65 17.38
N ARG A 476 -11.59 -7.90 18.09
CA ARG A 476 -12.28 -6.87 18.87
C ARG A 476 -11.61 -6.65 20.22
N ASP A 477 -11.20 -7.74 20.86
CA ASP A 477 -10.70 -7.69 22.23
C ASP A 477 -9.25 -7.16 22.30
N HIS A 478 -8.43 -7.46 21.29
CA HIS A 478 -7.00 -7.10 21.32
C HIS A 478 -6.71 -5.64 20.97
N THR A 479 -7.42 -5.07 20.00
CA THR A 479 -7.19 -3.68 19.60
C THR A 479 -7.57 -2.72 20.72
N THR A 480 -8.70 -2.96 21.40
CA THR A 480 -9.16 -2.16 22.55
C THR A 480 -8.17 -2.24 23.71
N GLN A 481 -7.69 -3.43 24.06
CA GLN A 481 -6.82 -3.61 25.23
C GLN A 481 -5.36 -3.17 24.98
N GLN A 482 -4.80 -3.39 23.78
CA GLN A 482 -3.46 -2.88 23.44
C GLN A 482 -3.40 -1.35 23.46
N VAL A 483 -4.49 -0.70 23.06
CA VAL A 483 -4.65 0.75 23.15
C VAL A 483 -4.66 1.17 24.61
N LEU A 484 -5.55 0.60 25.44
CA LEU A 484 -5.65 0.88 26.88
C LEU A 484 -4.32 0.68 27.63
N ASP A 485 -3.56 -0.37 27.32
CA ASP A 485 -2.30 -0.66 28.02
C ASP A 485 -1.13 0.20 27.53
N ALA A 486 -1.11 0.59 26.23
CA ALA A 486 -0.19 1.61 25.75
C ALA A 486 -0.45 2.98 26.42
N PHE A 487 -1.72 3.30 26.69
CA PHE A 487 -2.13 4.49 27.41
C PHE A 487 -1.73 4.45 28.91
N THR A 488 -1.85 3.31 29.59
CA THR A 488 -1.60 3.22 31.04
C THR A 488 -0.13 2.98 31.42
N THR A 489 0.65 2.25 30.61
CA THR A 489 2.01 1.84 30.99
C THR A 489 3.08 2.88 30.65
N GLY A 490 2.74 3.92 29.87
CA GLY A 490 3.73 4.81 29.27
C GLY A 490 4.25 5.96 30.14
N GLY A 491 3.59 6.34 31.25
CA GLY A 491 3.94 7.57 32.02
C GLY A 491 3.92 8.87 31.20
N HIS A 492 3.59 8.78 29.91
CA HIS A 492 3.72 9.82 28.91
C HIS A 492 2.48 10.73 28.85
N LEU A 493 1.33 10.24 29.31
CA LEU A 493 0.07 10.99 29.33
C LEU A 493 0.16 12.20 30.27
N ASP A 494 0.71 12.04 31.47
CA ASP A 494 0.89 13.16 32.39
C ASP A 494 1.82 14.22 31.81
N HIS A 495 2.93 13.82 31.17
CA HIS A 495 3.84 14.79 30.54
C HIS A 495 3.24 15.47 29.31
N ILE A 496 2.57 14.72 28.43
CA ILE A 496 1.95 15.26 27.21
C ILE A 496 0.75 16.14 27.55
N LEU A 497 -0.08 15.76 28.52
CA LEU A 497 -1.20 16.59 28.98
C LEU A 497 -0.71 17.80 29.79
N THR A 498 0.35 17.67 30.59
CA THR A 498 0.99 18.83 31.25
C THR A 498 1.57 19.80 30.22
N ASP A 499 2.19 19.29 29.15
CA ASP A 499 2.71 20.12 28.05
C ASP A 499 1.58 20.76 27.26
N ILE A 500 0.47 20.06 26.98
CA ILE A 500 -0.72 20.62 26.31
C ILE A 500 -1.41 21.68 27.19
N ILE A 501 -1.53 21.46 28.50
CA ILE A 501 -2.12 22.40 29.46
C ILE A 501 -1.20 23.61 29.67
N ALA A 502 0.12 23.40 29.73
CA ALA A 502 1.10 24.48 29.77
C ALA A 502 1.09 25.29 28.45
N HIS A 503 0.88 24.62 27.32
CA HIS A 503 0.81 25.23 26.00
C HIS A 503 -0.45 26.07 25.80
N GLN A 504 -1.62 25.61 26.27
CA GLN A 504 -2.84 26.44 26.29
C GLN A 504 -2.68 27.72 27.12
N ARG A 505 -1.75 27.74 28.09
CA ARG A 505 -1.46 28.91 28.93
C ARG A 505 -0.42 29.86 28.32
N THR A 506 0.44 29.39 27.41
CA THR A 506 1.62 30.17 26.95
C THR A 506 1.64 30.49 25.45
N GLY A 507 0.75 29.89 24.64
CA GLY A 507 0.50 30.30 23.25
C GLY A 507 1.68 30.16 22.28
N THR A 508 2.71 29.36 22.60
CA THR A 508 3.90 29.17 21.75
C THR A 508 4.18 27.68 21.52
N LEU A 509 4.30 27.29 20.24
CA LEU A 509 4.45 25.91 19.78
C LEU A 509 5.92 25.61 19.47
N VAL A 510 6.51 24.64 20.16
CA VAL A 510 7.78 24.02 19.75
C VAL A 510 7.46 22.58 19.34
N HIS A 511 7.54 22.30 18.04
CA HIS A 511 7.27 20.97 17.50
C HIS A 511 8.37 19.97 17.90
N GLY A 512 7.99 18.90 18.59
CA GLY A 512 8.89 17.80 18.97
C GLY A 512 8.33 16.42 18.59
N PRO A 513 9.19 15.43 18.31
CA PRO A 513 8.82 14.11 17.77
C PRO A 513 7.93 13.26 18.71
N SER A 514 7.81 13.63 19.99
CA SER A 514 6.92 12.96 20.95
C SER A 514 5.45 13.29 20.70
N LEU A 515 5.16 14.51 20.22
CA LEU A 515 3.79 14.97 19.94
C LEU A 515 3.24 14.29 18.68
N ASP A 516 4.07 14.10 17.64
CA ASP A 516 3.66 13.44 16.39
C ASP A 516 3.32 11.96 16.59
N VAL A 517 4.01 11.27 17.49
CA VAL A 517 3.72 9.86 17.85
C VAL A 517 2.42 9.76 18.63
N ALA A 518 2.17 10.70 19.55
CA ALA A 518 0.92 10.75 20.32
C ALA A 518 -0.29 11.10 19.44
N ILE A 519 -0.14 12.06 18.52
CA ILE A 519 -1.17 12.43 17.54
C ILE A 519 -1.44 11.27 16.58
N ALA A 520 -0.40 10.59 16.08
CA ALA A 520 -0.60 9.41 15.22
C ALA A 520 -1.31 8.26 15.94
N GLY A 521 -1.02 8.03 17.22
CA GLY A 521 -1.71 7.06 18.06
C GLY A 521 -3.18 7.42 18.31
N LEU A 522 -3.45 8.67 18.69
CA LEU A 522 -4.82 9.17 18.91
C LEU A 522 -5.65 9.14 17.62
N TYR A 523 -5.07 9.54 16.48
CA TYR A 523 -5.74 9.54 15.18
C TYR A 523 -6.08 8.12 14.71
N GLN A 524 -5.20 7.14 14.96
CA GLN A 524 -5.46 5.74 14.63
C GLN A 524 -6.56 5.12 15.51
N VAL A 525 -6.69 5.59 16.76
CA VAL A 525 -7.73 5.17 17.72
C VAL A 525 -9.09 5.80 17.37
N THR A 526 -9.16 7.12 17.16
CA THR A 526 -10.41 7.80 16.81
C THR A 526 -10.94 7.34 15.45
N HIS A 527 -10.06 7.11 14.47
CA HIS A 527 -10.45 6.64 13.13
C HIS A 527 -10.90 5.16 13.10
N GLN A 528 -10.45 4.31 14.03
CA GLN A 528 -10.97 2.94 14.17
C GLN A 528 -12.19 2.84 15.09
N GLN A 529 -12.46 3.83 15.94
CA GLN A 529 -13.60 3.84 16.87
C GLN A 529 -14.86 4.52 16.29
N TRP A 530 -14.73 5.46 15.36
CA TRP A 530 -15.87 6.07 14.65
C TRP A 530 -16.75 5.04 13.89
N THR A 531 -16.22 3.86 13.58
CA THR A 531 -16.96 2.76 12.96
C THR A 531 -17.76 1.89 13.95
N LEU A 532 -17.63 2.09 15.27
CA LEU A 532 -18.22 1.24 16.31
C LEU A 532 -18.76 2.08 17.50
N GLY A 533 -19.93 2.69 17.30
CA GLY A 533 -20.50 3.74 18.17
C GLY A 533 -20.80 3.43 19.65
N ALA A 534 -20.57 2.21 20.15
CA ALA A 534 -20.84 1.86 21.56
C ALA A 534 -19.64 2.11 22.50
N VAL A 535 -18.41 2.22 21.98
CA VAL A 535 -17.19 2.34 22.80
C VAL A 535 -16.83 3.80 23.11
N GLY A 536 -17.31 4.75 22.30
CA GLY A 536 -17.04 6.18 22.49
C GLY A 536 -17.61 6.72 23.81
N SER A 537 -18.76 6.22 24.28
CA SER A 537 -19.40 6.67 25.51
C SER A 537 -18.68 6.22 26.78
N GLU A 538 -18.07 5.03 26.78
CA GLU A 538 -17.30 4.54 27.94
C GLU A 538 -15.98 5.30 28.08
N LEU A 539 -15.28 5.58 26.98
CA LEU A 539 -14.04 6.35 27.00
C LEU A 539 -14.29 7.80 27.41
N GLN A 540 -15.37 8.41 26.89
CA GLN A 540 -15.80 9.75 27.27
C GLN A 540 -16.23 9.80 28.74
N GLY A 541 -16.96 8.79 29.24
CA GLY A 541 -17.31 8.66 30.65
C GLY A 541 -16.08 8.55 31.56
N HIS A 542 -15.06 7.79 31.15
CA HIS A 542 -13.83 7.62 31.93
C HIS A 542 -12.97 8.88 31.96
N LEU A 543 -12.89 9.62 30.84
CA LEU A 543 -12.18 10.90 30.77
C LEU A 543 -12.90 12.00 31.57
N VAL A 544 -14.23 12.07 31.50
CA VAL A 544 -15.03 13.04 32.28
C VAL A 544 -14.93 12.75 33.78
N HIS A 545 -15.00 11.48 34.18
CA HIS A 545 -14.87 11.07 35.59
C HIS A 545 -13.47 11.35 36.15
N THR A 546 -12.42 11.26 35.33
CA THR A 546 -11.03 11.41 35.80
C THR A 546 -10.56 12.87 35.81
N PHE A 547 -11.10 13.72 34.93
CA PHE A 547 -10.57 15.06 34.71
C PHE A 547 -11.57 16.22 34.84
N GLY A 548 -12.86 15.93 35.07
CA GLY A 548 -13.84 16.94 35.50
C GLY A 548 -14.29 17.97 34.46
N SER A 549 -13.93 17.83 33.18
CA SER A 549 -14.41 18.69 32.09
C SER A 549 -14.62 17.94 30.78
N THR A 550 -15.56 18.42 29.99
CA THR A 550 -15.87 17.92 28.64
C THR A 550 -14.85 18.49 27.66
N ILE A 551 -13.99 17.65 27.09
CA ILE A 551 -13.15 18.02 25.95
C ILE A 551 -14.04 17.90 24.70
N ASP A 552 -14.32 19.04 24.06
CA ASP A 552 -15.07 19.08 22.81
C ASP A 552 -14.16 18.72 21.63
N LEU A 553 -14.32 17.51 21.10
CA LEU A 553 -13.46 16.93 20.06
C LEU A 553 -13.87 17.39 18.64
N ASP A 554 -14.99 18.10 18.49
CA ASP A 554 -15.50 18.57 17.18
C ASP A 554 -14.80 19.84 16.67
N LEU A 555 -13.91 20.45 17.47
CA LEU A 555 -13.20 21.69 17.12
C LEU A 555 -11.83 21.50 16.43
N TRP A 556 -11.45 20.26 16.10
CA TRP A 556 -10.15 19.94 15.50
C TRP A 556 -10.25 19.50 14.03
N GLU A 557 -10.68 20.42 13.16
CA GLU A 557 -10.32 20.36 11.74
C GLU A 557 -9.03 21.17 11.49
N PRO A 558 -8.05 20.64 10.74
CA PRO A 558 -6.85 21.40 10.42
C PRO A 558 -7.18 22.51 9.44
N ARG A 559 -7.27 23.76 9.92
CA ARG A 559 -7.28 24.95 9.05
C ARG A 559 -5.92 25.06 8.36
N ALA A 560 -5.92 24.96 7.03
CA ALA A 560 -4.76 25.24 6.20
C ALA A 560 -4.32 26.71 6.38
N HIS A 561 -3.04 26.92 6.67
CA HIS A 561 -2.43 28.24 6.76
C HIS A 561 -2.49 28.95 5.39
N ALA A 562 -3.00 30.18 5.38
CA ALA A 562 -2.87 31.09 4.26
C ALA A 562 -1.40 31.52 4.09
N PRO A 563 -0.90 31.77 2.86
CA PRO A 563 0.47 32.17 2.64
C PRO A 563 0.71 33.59 3.17
N THR A 564 1.75 33.73 3.98
CA THR A 564 2.26 35.00 4.49
C THR A 564 2.71 35.89 3.33
N GLN A 565 2.06 37.04 3.14
CA GLN A 565 2.55 38.09 2.25
C GLN A 565 3.88 38.62 2.78
N ILE A 566 4.94 38.51 1.96
CA ILE A 566 6.22 39.16 2.21
C ILE A 566 6.06 40.63 1.77
N VAL A 567 6.08 41.53 2.75
CA VAL A 567 6.19 42.98 2.53
C VAL A 567 7.66 43.30 2.19
N PRO A 568 7.96 44.04 1.10
CA PRO A 568 9.34 44.44 0.81
C PRO A 568 9.78 45.54 1.79
N GLN A 569 10.89 45.33 2.48
CA GLN A 569 11.57 46.37 3.26
C GLN A 569 12.19 47.41 2.32
N GLU A 570 11.75 48.66 2.46
CA GLU A 570 12.44 49.84 1.94
C GLU A 570 13.81 49.99 2.61
N ARG A 571 14.86 50.23 1.82
CA ARG A 571 16.18 50.65 2.31
C ARG A 571 16.14 52.14 2.65
N PRO A 572 16.65 52.59 3.81
CA PRO A 572 16.97 54.00 3.99
C PRO A 572 18.32 54.33 3.33
N ALA A 573 18.42 55.58 2.88
CA ALA A 573 19.62 56.23 2.36
C ALA A 573 20.70 56.44 3.42
#